data_AF-D7B503-F1
#
_entry.id   AF-D7B503-F1
#
_cell.length_a   1.000
_cell.length_b   1.000
_cell.length_c   1.000
_cell.angle_alpha   90.00
_cell.angle_beta   90.00
_cell.angle_gamma   90.00
#
_symmetry.space_group_name_H-M   'P 1'
#
loop_
_entity.id
_entity.type
_entity.pdbx_description
1 polymer ?
#
loop_
_entity_poly.entity_id
_entity_poly.type
_entity_poly.pdbx_seq_one_letter_code
_entity_poly.pdbx_strand_id
1 'polypeptide(L)'
;MVALMTVVGIVLFVFGLLFSIAWHELGHMSTAKMFGIKCTEFMVGFGKTLWSVRRGETEYGIKAVPLGGFVRMVGMLPPSRQSADGSSRKLSRWRAMAEDAREASYVELSPEDQDRQFYQRAPWKRLIVMFAGPGMNVILAAILLAVLFMGIGVPQSTTQIATVSECVVPAGSSVTDCEDAPPTPAAEAGMLPGDVIVSVGGESTPDWSTANRQIREAMGDTEIVVERDGERLPLNVDIVENELPARDAEGEFVYETDADGEPVYDEQGYRVYETEVVGFLGIVFATERAPLTLAESAAEMGNMMIGVGEALIALPSKVPDVFAAAFLGEQRTQDSPVGIVGISRIGGEIMAQGLPVADTAAIMIQILAGVNLFLFAFNLVPILPLDGGHMAGAIWEWIKRGWAKLFRRPEPAPVDVAMLTPVAYVVVACFLVFSVVLLVADLFNPVRLFG
;
A
#
# COMPACT_ATOMS: atom_id res chain seq x y z
N MET A 1 24.60 -6.81 -16.00
CA MET A 1 23.44 -7.60 -15.54
C MET A 1 22.48 -6.76 -14.70
N VAL A 2 22.98 -6.01 -13.71
CA VAL A 2 22.18 -5.08 -12.87
C VAL A 2 21.23 -4.19 -13.66
N ALA A 3 21.74 -3.36 -14.60
CA ALA A 3 20.89 -2.45 -15.37
C ALA A 3 19.78 -3.15 -16.19
N LEU A 4 20.03 -4.35 -16.70
CA LEU A 4 19.02 -5.12 -17.43
C LEU A 4 17.92 -5.62 -16.48
N MET A 5 18.30 -6.14 -15.32
CA MET A 5 17.34 -6.62 -14.30
C MET A 5 16.50 -5.47 -13.72
N THR A 6 17.11 -4.30 -13.52
CA THR A 6 16.39 -3.07 -13.13
C THR A 6 15.32 -2.72 -14.17
N VAL A 7 15.67 -2.71 -15.46
CA VAL A 7 14.71 -2.42 -16.54
C VAL A 7 13.58 -3.45 -16.59
N VAL A 8 13.90 -4.74 -16.45
CA VAL A 8 12.88 -5.81 -16.42
C VAL A 8 11.92 -5.63 -15.24
N GLY A 9 12.43 -5.33 -14.04
CA GLY A 9 11.62 -5.06 -12.85
C GLY A 9 10.65 -3.89 -13.07
N ILE A 10 11.16 -2.76 -13.58
CA ILE A 10 10.34 -1.59 -13.93
C ILE A 10 9.23 -1.97 -14.92
N VAL A 11 9.57 -2.71 -15.98
CA VAL A 11 8.60 -3.12 -17.01
C VAL A 11 7.51 -4.02 -16.41
N LEU A 12 7.88 -5.03 -15.64
CA LEU A 12 6.93 -5.93 -14.97
C LEU A 12 6.00 -5.17 -14.01
N PHE A 13 6.56 -4.24 -13.23
CA PHE A 13 5.78 -3.42 -12.31
C PHE A 13 4.77 -2.53 -13.06
N VAL A 14 5.20 -1.84 -14.12
CA VAL A 14 4.31 -1.00 -14.94
C VAL A 14 3.20 -1.83 -15.58
N PHE A 15 3.51 -3.04 -16.07
CA PHE A 15 2.47 -3.94 -16.58
C PHE A 15 1.49 -4.38 -15.49
N GLY A 16 1.98 -4.70 -14.28
CA GLY A 16 1.14 -5.01 -13.13
C GLY A 16 0.21 -3.85 -12.75
N LEU A 17 0.72 -2.62 -12.76
CA LEU A 17 -0.05 -1.41 -12.48
C LEU A 17 -1.13 -1.17 -13.55
N LEU A 18 -0.79 -1.29 -14.84
CA LEU A 18 -1.74 -1.17 -15.94
C LEU A 18 -2.84 -2.23 -15.87
N PHE A 19 -2.48 -3.46 -15.49
CA PHE A 19 -3.44 -4.52 -15.26
C PHE A 19 -4.37 -4.20 -14.09
N SER A 20 -3.84 -3.73 -12.96
CA SER A 20 -4.63 -3.30 -11.79
C SER A 20 -5.65 -2.21 -12.18
N ILE A 21 -5.23 -1.19 -12.94
CA ILE A 21 -6.12 -0.15 -13.44
C ILE A 21 -7.22 -0.74 -14.35
N ALA A 22 -6.85 -1.59 -15.32
CA ALA A 22 -7.84 -2.22 -16.18
C ALA A 22 -8.83 -3.11 -15.39
N TRP A 23 -8.33 -3.78 -14.36
CA TRP A 23 -9.10 -4.63 -13.45
C TRP A 23 -10.10 -3.82 -12.61
N HIS A 24 -9.70 -2.65 -12.14
CA HIS A 24 -10.57 -1.66 -11.49
C HIS A 24 -11.70 -1.21 -12.43
N GLU A 25 -11.36 -0.73 -13.62
CA GLU A 25 -12.34 -0.29 -14.62
C GLU A 25 -13.33 -1.40 -15.01
N LEU A 26 -12.85 -2.66 -15.03
CA LEU A 26 -13.68 -3.83 -15.30
C LEU A 26 -14.76 -4.03 -14.21
N GLY A 27 -14.46 -3.69 -12.96
CA GLY A 27 -15.42 -3.68 -11.85
C GLY A 27 -16.61 -2.75 -12.11
N HIS A 28 -16.32 -1.49 -12.48
CA HIS A 28 -17.37 -0.53 -12.84
C HIS A 28 -18.18 -1.01 -14.05
N MET A 29 -17.51 -1.40 -15.13
CA MET A 29 -18.19 -1.79 -16.37
C MET A 29 -19.08 -3.01 -16.16
N SER A 30 -18.58 -4.05 -15.48
CA SER A 30 -19.29 -5.31 -15.28
C SER A 30 -20.58 -5.10 -14.47
N THR A 31 -20.50 -4.36 -13.37
CA THR A 31 -21.66 -4.07 -12.52
C THR A 31 -22.62 -3.06 -13.17
N ALA A 32 -22.11 -2.07 -13.92
CA ALA A 32 -22.95 -1.14 -14.67
C ALA A 32 -23.78 -1.88 -15.72
N LYS A 33 -23.16 -2.78 -16.50
CA LYS A 33 -23.86 -3.64 -17.47
C LYS A 33 -24.87 -4.57 -16.79
N MET A 34 -24.55 -5.12 -15.63
CA MET A 34 -25.48 -5.93 -14.83
C MET A 34 -26.74 -5.16 -14.42
N PHE A 35 -26.64 -3.85 -14.16
CA PHE A 35 -27.80 -2.98 -13.89
C PHE A 35 -28.39 -2.33 -15.15
N GLY A 36 -28.05 -2.82 -16.34
CA GLY A 36 -28.58 -2.35 -17.61
C GLY A 36 -28.14 -0.94 -17.99
N ILE A 37 -27.05 -0.43 -17.43
CA ILE A 37 -26.44 0.84 -17.83
C ILE A 37 -25.55 0.59 -19.05
N LYS A 38 -25.66 1.45 -20.06
CA LYS A 38 -24.81 1.33 -21.26
C LYS A 38 -23.42 1.90 -20.98
N CYS A 39 -22.40 1.12 -21.33
CA CYS A 39 -21.00 1.53 -21.27
C CYS A 39 -20.47 1.64 -22.70
N THR A 40 -20.06 2.83 -23.14
CA THR A 40 -19.69 3.10 -24.53
C THR A 40 -18.20 2.97 -24.80
N GLU A 41 -17.36 3.33 -23.83
CA GLU A 41 -15.91 3.21 -23.93
C GLU A 41 -15.34 2.52 -22.68
N PHE A 42 -14.34 1.67 -22.90
CA PHE A 42 -13.44 1.11 -21.90
C PHE A 42 -12.02 1.38 -22.40
N MET A 43 -11.33 2.32 -21.75
CA MET A 43 -10.02 2.78 -22.20
C MET A 43 -9.01 2.65 -21.07
N VAL A 44 -7.87 2.02 -21.36
CA VAL A 44 -6.71 2.00 -20.47
C VAL A 44 -5.76 3.10 -20.93
N GLY A 45 -5.48 4.05 -20.05
CA GLY A 45 -4.67 5.23 -20.30
C GLY A 45 -5.45 6.47 -20.77
N PHE A 46 -4.71 7.55 -21.03
CA PHE A 46 -5.23 8.83 -21.53
C PHE A 46 -4.55 9.28 -22.84
N GLY A 47 -5.15 10.28 -23.49
CA GLY A 47 -4.62 10.90 -24.71
C GLY A 47 -5.03 10.18 -26.00
N LYS A 48 -4.14 10.21 -27.00
CA LYS A 48 -4.37 9.62 -28.32
C LYS A 48 -4.56 8.12 -28.20
N THR A 49 -5.59 7.58 -28.86
CA THR A 49 -5.84 6.14 -28.94
C THR A 49 -4.76 5.49 -29.79
N LEU A 50 -4.02 4.53 -29.21
CA LEU A 50 -3.01 3.74 -29.93
C LEU A 50 -3.67 2.58 -30.67
N TRP A 51 -4.63 1.95 -30.01
CA TRP A 51 -5.37 0.81 -30.55
C TRP A 51 -6.74 0.73 -29.87
N SER A 52 -7.78 0.44 -30.64
CA SER A 52 -9.11 0.12 -30.12
C SER A 52 -9.84 -0.90 -30.98
N VAL A 53 -10.76 -1.63 -30.34
CA VAL A 53 -11.66 -2.59 -30.98
C VAL A 53 -13.06 -2.41 -30.40
N ARG A 54 -14.05 -2.33 -31.28
CA ARG A 54 -15.46 -2.27 -30.86
C ARG A 54 -16.03 -3.67 -30.74
N ARG A 55 -16.50 -4.04 -29.55
CA ARG A 55 -17.19 -5.31 -29.30
C ARG A 55 -18.57 -5.03 -28.72
N GLY A 56 -19.60 -5.27 -29.54
CA GLY A 56 -20.98 -4.93 -29.19
C GLY A 56 -21.18 -3.41 -29.09
N GLU A 57 -21.66 -2.95 -27.93
CA GLU A 57 -21.92 -1.53 -27.66
C GLU A 57 -20.73 -0.78 -27.03
N THR A 58 -19.63 -1.48 -26.73
CA THR A 58 -18.47 -0.90 -26.03
C THR A 58 -17.23 -0.92 -26.93
N GLU A 59 -16.53 0.20 -26.99
CA GLU A 59 -15.19 0.31 -27.57
C GLU A 59 -14.13 0.04 -26.50
N TYR A 60 -13.27 -0.95 -26.73
CA TYR A 60 -12.18 -1.33 -25.85
C TYR A 60 -10.87 -0.83 -26.46
N GLY A 61 -10.03 -0.11 -25.72
CA GLY A 61 -8.79 0.40 -26.28
C GLY A 61 -7.70 0.75 -25.27
N ILE A 62 -6.52 1.02 -25.83
CA ILE A 62 -5.34 1.48 -25.10
C ILE A 62 -4.94 2.84 -25.66
N LYS A 63 -4.65 3.78 -24.77
CA LYS A 63 -4.23 5.15 -25.11
C LYS A 63 -2.75 5.37 -24.81
N ALA A 64 -2.19 6.43 -25.39
CA ALA A 64 -0.75 6.68 -25.41
C ALA A 64 -0.13 6.94 -24.02
N VAL A 65 -0.90 7.50 -23.09
CA VAL A 65 -0.41 7.83 -21.74
C VAL A 65 -0.90 6.75 -20.77
N PRO A 66 -0.01 5.89 -20.23
CA PRO A 66 -0.38 4.76 -19.36
C PRO A 66 -0.70 5.16 -17.91
N LEU A 67 -1.33 6.32 -17.70
CA LEU A 67 -1.59 6.89 -16.37
C LEU A 67 -3.08 6.85 -16.04
N GLY A 68 -3.62 5.71 -15.64
CA GLY A 68 -5.04 5.55 -15.28
C GLY A 68 -5.88 4.91 -16.38
N GLY A 69 -7.20 4.92 -16.21
CA GLY A 69 -8.17 4.32 -17.14
C GLY A 69 -9.51 5.02 -16.97
N PHE A 70 -10.47 4.71 -17.84
CA PHE A 70 -11.85 5.15 -17.64
C PHE A 70 -12.87 4.26 -18.37
N VAL A 71 -14.04 4.16 -17.77
CA VAL A 71 -15.26 3.63 -18.39
C VAL A 71 -16.28 4.75 -18.59
N ARG A 72 -16.64 5.01 -19.85
CA ARG A 72 -17.74 5.96 -20.14
C ARG A 72 -19.08 5.28 -19.96
N MET A 73 -19.82 5.72 -18.95
CA MET A 73 -21.20 5.32 -18.68
C MET A 73 -22.16 6.40 -19.14
N VAL A 74 -23.23 5.98 -19.82
CA VAL A 74 -24.29 6.90 -20.25
C VAL A 74 -25.01 7.49 -19.03
N GLY A 75 -25.17 8.82 -19.01
CA GLY A 75 -25.92 9.54 -17.97
C GLY A 75 -25.21 9.60 -16.61
N MET A 76 -23.87 9.70 -16.60
CA MET A 76 -23.06 9.83 -15.38
C MET A 76 -23.35 11.14 -14.62
N LEU A 77 -23.60 12.24 -15.32
CA LEU A 77 -24.07 13.50 -14.75
C LEU A 77 -25.57 13.71 -15.03
N PRO A 78 -26.38 14.13 -14.04
CA PRO A 78 -27.79 14.40 -14.24
C PRO A 78 -28.01 15.66 -15.12
N PRO A 79 -29.13 15.72 -15.87
CA PRO A 79 -29.48 16.88 -16.69
C PRO A 79 -29.74 18.13 -15.83
N SER A 80 -29.51 19.31 -16.40
CA SER A 80 -29.71 20.59 -15.71
C SER A 80 -31.20 20.82 -15.39
N ARG A 81 -31.50 21.49 -14.27
CA ARG A 81 -32.88 21.84 -13.88
C ARG A 81 -33.58 22.77 -14.90
N GLN A 82 -32.84 23.46 -15.78
CA GLN A 82 -33.40 24.41 -16.74
C GLN A 82 -33.84 23.80 -18.06
N SER A 83 -33.32 22.63 -18.46
CA SER A 83 -33.84 21.93 -19.64
C SER A 83 -35.32 21.56 -19.50
N ALA A 84 -35.87 21.55 -18.27
CA ALA A 84 -37.29 21.34 -18.00
C ALA A 84 -38.14 22.64 -17.98
N ASP A 85 -37.54 23.84 -17.89
CA ASP A 85 -38.29 25.07 -17.57
C ASP A 85 -37.91 26.30 -18.44
N GLY A 86 -37.10 26.13 -19.50
CA GLY A 86 -36.92 27.11 -20.58
C GLY A 86 -36.38 28.50 -20.22
N SER A 87 -35.92 28.74 -18.98
CA SER A 87 -35.52 30.09 -18.54
C SER A 87 -34.05 30.42 -18.83
N SER A 88 -33.83 31.39 -19.73
CA SER A 88 -32.54 31.94 -20.16
C SER A 88 -31.92 32.92 -19.15
N ARG A 89 -31.62 32.47 -17.92
CA ARG A 89 -30.87 33.30 -16.96
C ARG A 89 -29.37 33.21 -17.23
N LYS A 90 -28.65 34.34 -17.20
CA LYS A 90 -27.18 34.39 -17.29
C LYS A 90 -26.57 33.39 -16.29
N LEU A 91 -25.84 32.40 -16.82
CA LEU A 91 -25.18 31.38 -16.03
C LEU A 91 -24.10 32.02 -15.13
N SER A 92 -24.07 31.63 -13.87
CA SER A 92 -22.92 31.92 -12.99
C SER A 92 -21.70 31.17 -13.53
N ARG A 93 -20.47 31.72 -13.39
CA ARG A 93 -19.24 31.06 -13.86
C ARG A 93 -19.11 29.61 -13.40
N TRP A 94 -19.54 29.33 -12.17
CA TRP A 94 -19.56 27.97 -11.58
C TRP A 94 -20.58 27.04 -12.25
N ARG A 95 -21.73 27.58 -12.68
CA ARG A 95 -22.77 26.81 -13.39
C ARG A 95 -22.40 26.56 -14.84
N ALA A 96 -21.74 27.52 -15.50
CA ALA A 96 -21.19 27.33 -16.84
C ALA A 96 -20.17 26.17 -16.86
N MET A 97 -19.23 26.14 -15.90
CA MET A 97 -18.29 25.02 -15.75
C MET A 97 -18.97 23.67 -15.52
N ALA A 98 -20.07 23.64 -14.75
CA ALA A 98 -20.85 22.42 -14.55
C ALA A 98 -21.57 21.97 -15.83
N GLU A 99 -22.01 22.90 -16.68
CA GLU A 99 -22.60 22.59 -17.99
C GLU A 99 -21.54 22.13 -19.00
N ASP A 100 -20.38 22.76 -19.05
CA ASP A 100 -19.25 22.31 -19.89
C ASP A 100 -18.82 20.88 -19.54
N ALA A 101 -18.75 20.55 -18.24
CA ALA A 101 -18.45 19.18 -17.81
C ALA A 101 -19.56 18.19 -18.16
N ARG A 102 -20.83 18.61 -18.13
CA ARG A 102 -21.93 17.78 -18.65
C ARG A 102 -21.75 17.53 -20.13
N GLU A 103 -21.53 18.57 -20.92
CA GLU A 103 -21.35 18.46 -22.38
C GLU A 103 -20.15 17.58 -22.75
N ALA A 104 -19.03 17.70 -22.05
CA ALA A 104 -17.86 16.83 -22.23
C ALA A 104 -18.12 15.36 -21.79
N SER A 105 -19.08 15.14 -20.89
CA SER A 105 -19.52 13.81 -20.45
C SER A 105 -20.70 13.26 -21.25
N TYR A 106 -21.33 14.08 -22.11
CA TYR A 106 -22.48 13.69 -22.92
C TYR A 106 -21.99 12.78 -24.04
N VAL A 107 -22.24 11.49 -23.87
CA VAL A 107 -22.22 10.54 -24.98
C VAL A 107 -23.51 10.76 -25.76
N GLU A 108 -23.44 10.84 -27.09
CA GLU A 108 -24.62 10.93 -27.95
C GLU A 108 -25.62 9.83 -27.56
N LEU A 109 -26.74 10.26 -26.97
CA LEU A 109 -27.82 9.38 -26.55
C LEU A 109 -28.58 8.96 -27.80
N SER A 110 -28.55 7.68 -28.14
CA SER A 110 -29.55 7.16 -29.08
C SER A 110 -30.92 7.21 -28.38
N PRO A 111 -32.04 7.32 -29.12
CA PRO A 111 -33.39 7.23 -28.54
C PRO A 111 -33.61 5.98 -27.69
N GLU A 112 -32.90 4.89 -27.99
CA GLU A 112 -32.95 3.60 -27.28
C GLU A 112 -32.19 3.61 -25.93
N ASP A 113 -31.29 4.57 -25.71
CA ASP A 113 -30.45 4.65 -24.51
C ASP A 113 -31.07 5.49 -23.39
N GLN A 114 -32.23 6.11 -23.63
CA GLN A 114 -32.87 7.04 -22.68
C GLN A 114 -33.22 6.41 -21.34
N ASP A 115 -33.54 5.10 -21.29
CA ASP A 115 -33.88 4.36 -20.06
C ASP A 115 -32.67 3.61 -19.44
N ARG A 116 -31.48 3.79 -20.02
CA ARG A 116 -30.24 3.09 -19.66
C ARG A 116 -29.22 3.99 -18.98
N GLN A 117 -29.69 5.11 -18.42
CA GLN A 117 -28.84 6.16 -17.86
C GLN A 117 -28.47 5.88 -16.40
N PHE A 118 -27.22 6.16 -16.03
CA PHE A 118 -26.69 5.93 -14.70
C PHE A 118 -27.47 6.68 -13.62
N TYR A 119 -27.74 7.99 -13.80
CA TYR A 119 -28.44 8.80 -12.80
C TYR A 119 -29.88 8.34 -12.53
N GLN A 120 -30.51 7.60 -13.45
CA GLN A 120 -31.88 7.08 -13.29
C GLN A 120 -31.93 5.83 -12.42
N ARG A 121 -30.81 5.13 -12.24
CA ARG A 121 -30.76 3.93 -11.41
C ARG A 121 -30.88 4.31 -9.93
N ALA A 122 -31.48 3.41 -9.15
CA ALA A 122 -31.64 3.61 -7.72
C ALA A 122 -30.29 3.91 -7.04
N PRO A 123 -30.25 4.75 -5.97
CA PRO A 123 -29.01 5.14 -5.31
C PRO A 123 -28.12 3.97 -4.91
N TRP A 124 -28.69 2.87 -4.42
CA TRP A 124 -27.93 1.67 -4.03
C TRP A 124 -27.30 0.95 -5.24
N LYS A 125 -27.94 0.96 -6.42
CA LYS A 125 -27.34 0.40 -7.64
C LYS A 125 -26.15 1.24 -8.08
N ARG A 126 -26.28 2.57 -8.03
CA ARG A 126 -25.20 3.51 -8.32
C ARG A 126 -24.03 3.34 -7.35
N LEU A 127 -24.33 3.14 -6.05
CA LEU A 127 -23.32 2.84 -5.03
C LEU A 127 -22.54 1.56 -5.37
N ILE A 128 -23.25 0.47 -5.70
CA ILE A 128 -22.59 -0.80 -6.07
C ILE A 128 -21.70 -0.61 -7.30
N VAL A 129 -22.17 0.10 -8.33
CA VAL A 129 -21.36 0.35 -9.53
C VAL A 129 -20.09 1.14 -9.21
N MET A 130 -20.20 2.19 -8.40
CA MET A 130 -19.05 3.02 -8.01
C MET A 130 -18.12 2.31 -7.04
N PHE A 131 -18.64 1.44 -6.16
CA PHE A 131 -17.80 0.62 -5.28
C PHE A 131 -17.14 -0.55 -6.01
N ALA A 132 -17.73 -1.04 -7.11
CA ALA A 132 -17.25 -2.22 -7.79
C ALA A 132 -15.80 -2.07 -8.28
N GLY A 133 -15.41 -0.90 -8.80
CA GLY A 133 -14.03 -0.65 -9.22
C GLY A 133 -13.04 -0.76 -8.05
N PRO A 134 -13.16 0.07 -7.00
CA PRO A 134 -12.33 -0.06 -5.80
C PRO A 134 -12.38 -1.47 -5.19
N GLY A 135 -13.55 -2.12 -5.17
CA GLY A 135 -13.71 -3.48 -4.68
C GLY A 135 -12.89 -4.51 -5.47
N MET A 136 -12.74 -4.34 -6.79
CA MET A 136 -11.85 -5.20 -7.59
C MET A 136 -10.38 -5.05 -7.19
N ASN A 137 -9.93 -3.88 -6.74
CA ASN A 137 -8.56 -3.69 -6.24
C ASN A 137 -8.32 -4.50 -4.97
N VAL A 138 -9.28 -4.51 -4.03
CA VAL A 138 -9.19 -5.34 -2.82
C VAL A 138 -9.16 -6.82 -3.17
N ILE A 139 -9.99 -7.25 -4.14
CA ILE A 139 -9.97 -8.64 -4.62
C ILE A 139 -8.61 -8.99 -5.23
N LEU A 140 -8.05 -8.11 -6.06
CA LEU A 140 -6.74 -8.34 -6.67
C LEU A 140 -5.64 -8.39 -5.60
N ALA A 141 -5.65 -7.46 -4.65
CA ALA A 141 -4.72 -7.48 -3.53
C ALA A 141 -4.85 -8.75 -2.70
N ALA A 142 -6.07 -9.21 -2.38
CA ALA A 142 -6.29 -10.46 -1.65
C ALA A 142 -5.73 -11.68 -2.41
N ILE A 143 -5.88 -11.73 -3.73
CA ILE A 143 -5.29 -12.80 -4.56
C ILE A 143 -3.76 -12.72 -4.54
N LEU A 144 -3.19 -11.53 -4.71
CA LEU A 144 -1.74 -11.32 -4.69
C LEU A 144 -1.14 -11.69 -3.33
N LEU A 145 -1.77 -11.25 -2.23
CA LEU A 145 -1.35 -11.56 -0.86
C LEU A 145 -1.55 -13.04 -0.53
N ALA A 146 -2.60 -13.70 -1.03
CA ALA A 146 -2.75 -15.14 -0.85
C ALA A 146 -1.63 -15.92 -1.56
N VAL A 147 -1.25 -15.51 -2.79
CA VAL A 147 -0.10 -16.10 -3.49
C VAL A 147 1.20 -15.84 -2.73
N LEU A 148 1.38 -14.63 -2.21
CA LEU A 148 2.55 -14.24 -1.42
C LEU A 148 2.65 -15.03 -0.11
N PHE A 149 1.66 -14.91 0.76
CA PHE A 149 1.69 -15.41 2.13
C PHE A 149 1.47 -16.92 2.22
N MET A 150 0.54 -17.47 1.44
CA MET A 150 0.22 -18.91 1.51
C MET A 150 1.03 -19.72 0.48
N GLY A 151 1.41 -19.10 -0.65
CA GLY A 151 2.12 -19.79 -1.74
C GLY A 151 3.63 -19.69 -1.64
N ILE A 152 4.17 -18.47 -1.55
CA ILE A 152 5.62 -18.22 -1.46
C ILE A 152 6.11 -18.34 -0.01
N GLY A 153 5.30 -17.87 0.94
CA GLY A 153 5.65 -17.80 2.36
C GLY A 153 6.38 -16.51 2.73
N VAL A 154 6.35 -16.21 4.02
CA VAL A 154 7.06 -15.08 4.62
C VAL A 154 8.32 -15.58 5.31
N PRO A 155 9.40 -14.79 5.37
CA PRO A 155 10.56 -15.14 6.18
C PRO A 155 10.15 -15.17 7.65
N GLN A 156 10.31 -16.32 8.29
CA GLN A 156 10.07 -16.52 9.72
C GLN A 156 11.39 -16.91 10.38
N SER A 157 11.70 -16.26 11.50
CA SER A 157 12.85 -16.62 12.33
C SER A 157 12.59 -17.96 13.00
N THR A 158 13.58 -18.84 12.98
CA THR A 158 13.54 -20.14 13.65
C THR A 158 14.38 -20.10 14.93
N THR A 159 14.36 -21.17 15.72
CA THR A 159 15.28 -21.34 16.86
C THR A 159 16.63 -21.92 16.44
N GLN A 160 16.86 -22.12 15.14
CA GLN A 160 18.15 -22.57 14.60
C GLN A 160 19.15 -21.41 14.52
N ILE A 161 20.39 -21.66 14.87
CA ILE A 161 21.49 -20.70 14.75
C ILE A 161 21.98 -20.68 13.30
N ALA A 162 21.89 -19.53 12.63
CA ALA A 162 22.48 -19.34 11.30
C ALA A 162 23.96 -18.99 11.39
N THR A 163 24.30 -18.04 12.26
CA THR A 163 25.67 -17.58 12.47
C THR A 163 25.92 -17.29 13.93
N VAL A 164 27.14 -17.59 14.38
CA VAL A 164 27.64 -17.22 15.70
C VAL A 164 28.64 -16.08 15.48
N SER A 165 28.41 -14.94 16.13
CA SER A 165 29.30 -13.79 16.03
C SER A 165 30.58 -14.07 16.80
N GLU A 166 31.73 -13.77 16.21
CA GLU A 166 33.03 -14.05 16.84
C GLU A 166 33.36 -13.09 17.99
N CYS A 167 32.82 -11.85 17.96
CA CYS A 167 33.04 -10.87 19.02
C CYS A 167 31.80 -10.03 19.37
N VAL A 168 31.78 -9.47 20.58
CA VAL A 168 30.72 -8.57 21.05
C VAL A 168 30.86 -7.22 20.34
N VAL A 169 29.82 -6.82 19.60
CA VAL A 169 29.73 -5.49 18.99
C VAL A 169 28.65 -4.66 19.68
N PRO A 170 28.93 -3.40 20.08
CA PRO A 170 27.90 -2.48 20.53
C PRO A 170 26.86 -2.22 19.43
N ALA A 171 25.61 -1.94 19.83
CA ALA A 171 24.57 -1.50 18.89
C ALA A 171 25.06 -0.33 18.01
N GLY A 172 24.83 -0.43 16.69
CA GLY A 172 25.21 0.60 15.72
C GLY A 172 26.67 0.54 15.22
N SER A 173 27.49 -0.43 15.65
CA SER A 173 28.86 -0.60 15.16
C SER A 173 28.96 -1.73 14.10
N SER A 174 29.59 -1.44 12.96
CA SER A 174 29.92 -2.43 11.93
C SER A 174 31.39 -2.84 12.08
N VAL A 175 31.68 -3.73 13.02
CA VAL A 175 33.05 -4.25 13.18
C VAL A 175 33.28 -5.39 12.19
N THR A 176 34.32 -5.28 11.37
CA THR A 176 34.73 -6.30 10.39
C THR A 176 35.95 -7.10 10.84
N ASP A 177 36.60 -6.70 11.93
CA ASP A 177 37.77 -7.36 12.51
C ASP A 177 37.66 -7.42 14.04
N CYS A 178 37.72 -8.63 14.60
CA CYS A 178 37.56 -8.91 16.03
C CYS A 178 38.89 -8.92 16.80
N GLU A 179 39.97 -8.28 16.30
CA GLU A 179 41.33 -8.45 16.85
C GLU A 179 41.46 -8.06 18.34
N ASP A 180 40.64 -7.13 18.85
CA ASP A 180 40.73 -6.60 20.23
C ASP A 180 39.44 -6.78 21.06
N ALA A 181 38.47 -7.58 20.60
CA ALA A 181 37.18 -7.74 21.28
C ALA A 181 37.03 -9.13 21.93
N PRO A 182 36.42 -9.23 23.12
CA PRO A 182 36.19 -10.52 23.76
C PRO A 182 35.25 -11.40 22.91
N PRO A 183 35.42 -12.73 22.95
CA PRO A 183 34.53 -13.64 22.25
C PRO A 183 33.09 -13.48 22.76
N THR A 184 32.12 -13.76 21.91
CA THR A 184 30.73 -13.79 22.36
C THR A 184 30.47 -14.99 23.27
N PRO A 185 29.49 -14.91 24.19
CA PRO A 185 29.13 -16.05 25.04
C PRO A 185 28.80 -17.32 24.24
N ALA A 186 28.14 -17.19 23.09
CA ALA A 186 27.86 -18.32 22.21
C ALA A 186 29.14 -18.96 21.63
N ALA A 187 30.10 -18.13 21.22
CA ALA A 187 31.38 -18.62 20.70
C ALA A 187 32.19 -19.32 21.81
N GLU A 188 32.23 -18.76 23.01
CA GLU A 188 32.93 -19.34 24.17
C GLU A 188 32.28 -20.66 24.62
N ALA A 189 30.95 -20.74 24.58
CA ALA A 189 30.19 -21.96 24.87
C ALA A 189 30.28 -23.04 23.78
N GLY A 190 30.91 -22.76 22.63
CA GLY A 190 31.04 -23.71 21.53
C GLY A 190 29.74 -23.99 20.77
N MET A 191 28.82 -23.01 20.73
CA MET A 191 27.67 -23.04 19.83
C MET A 191 28.15 -22.98 18.37
N LEU A 192 27.43 -23.66 17.49
CA LEU A 192 27.77 -23.75 16.07
C LEU A 192 26.57 -23.38 15.19
N PRO A 193 26.82 -22.85 13.97
CA PRO A 193 25.80 -22.78 12.94
C PRO A 193 25.13 -24.14 12.72
N GLY A 194 23.80 -24.15 12.71
CA GLY A 194 22.97 -25.35 12.57
C GLY A 194 22.36 -25.86 13.87
N ASP A 195 22.89 -25.46 15.04
CA ASP A 195 22.33 -25.79 16.35
C ASP A 195 20.90 -25.27 16.50
N VAL A 196 20.01 -26.06 17.10
CA VAL A 196 18.63 -25.63 17.39
C VAL A 196 18.46 -25.43 18.88
N ILE A 197 18.13 -24.21 19.31
CA ILE A 197 17.89 -23.91 20.73
C ILE A 197 16.55 -24.53 21.15
N VAL A 198 16.60 -25.45 22.13
CA VAL A 198 15.40 -26.15 22.63
C VAL A 198 15.01 -25.73 24.05
N SER A 199 15.94 -25.20 24.84
CA SER A 199 15.64 -24.58 26.13
C SER A 199 16.69 -23.57 26.57
N VAL A 200 16.26 -22.55 27.31
CA VAL A 200 17.10 -21.52 27.93
C VAL A 200 16.73 -21.45 29.41
N GLY A 201 17.70 -21.59 30.31
CA GLY A 201 17.47 -21.54 31.76
C GLY A 201 16.54 -22.66 32.28
N GLY A 202 16.48 -23.80 31.59
CA GLY A 202 15.59 -24.91 31.91
C GLY A 202 14.14 -24.77 31.40
N GLU A 203 13.80 -23.67 30.74
CA GLU A 203 12.48 -23.46 30.12
C GLU A 203 12.51 -23.77 28.62
N SER A 204 11.45 -24.39 28.10
CA SER A 204 11.36 -24.78 26.69
C SER A 204 11.22 -23.57 25.76
N THR A 205 11.89 -23.61 24.61
CA THR A 205 11.81 -22.61 23.54
C THR A 205 11.10 -23.16 22.30
N PRO A 206 9.76 -23.21 22.26
CA PRO A 206 9.02 -23.76 21.12
C PRO A 206 9.07 -22.89 19.87
N ASP A 207 9.36 -21.60 20.01
CA ASP A 207 9.37 -20.61 18.94
C ASP A 207 10.48 -19.57 19.17
N TRP A 208 10.76 -18.81 18.12
CA TRP A 208 11.80 -17.79 18.13
C TRP A 208 11.54 -16.66 19.14
N SER A 209 10.29 -16.20 19.30
CA SER A 209 10.00 -15.06 20.19
C SER A 209 10.25 -15.44 21.65
N THR A 210 9.91 -16.67 22.02
CA THR A 210 10.20 -17.25 23.34
C THR A 210 11.70 -17.41 23.57
N ALA A 211 12.43 -17.97 22.59
CA ALA A 211 13.88 -18.10 22.68
C ALA A 211 14.56 -16.73 22.84
N ASN A 212 14.22 -15.77 21.98
CA ASN A 212 14.80 -14.44 22.00
C ASN A 212 14.50 -13.70 23.31
N ARG A 213 13.26 -13.75 23.81
CA ARG A 213 12.89 -13.14 25.09
C ARG A 213 13.67 -13.75 26.26
N GLN A 214 13.72 -15.09 26.36
CA GLN A 214 14.45 -15.77 27.44
C GLN A 214 15.95 -15.47 27.40
N ILE A 215 16.56 -15.38 26.23
CA ILE A 215 17.98 -15.00 26.09
C ILE A 215 18.20 -13.56 26.58
N ARG A 216 17.31 -12.63 26.23
CA ARG A 216 17.43 -11.22 26.62
C ARG A 216 17.19 -10.98 28.11
N GLU A 217 16.37 -11.81 28.75
CA GLU A 217 16.09 -11.75 30.20
C GLU A 217 17.15 -12.47 31.03
N ALA A 218 17.89 -13.42 30.44
CA ALA A 218 18.91 -14.18 31.12
C ALA A 218 20.23 -13.39 31.27
N MET A 219 20.89 -13.58 32.41
CA MET A 219 22.14 -12.90 32.77
C MET A 219 23.05 -13.85 33.54
N GLY A 220 24.34 -13.81 33.24
CA GLY A 220 25.34 -14.67 33.86
C GLY A 220 25.22 -16.13 33.43
N ASP A 221 25.72 -17.04 34.27
CA ASP A 221 25.76 -18.48 34.03
C ASP A 221 24.35 -19.07 33.81
N THR A 222 24.05 -19.39 32.56
CA THR A 222 22.75 -19.86 32.07
C THR A 222 22.95 -21.15 31.28
N GLU A 223 22.22 -22.21 31.64
CA GLU A 223 22.18 -23.45 30.85
C GLU A 223 21.31 -23.24 29.60
N ILE A 224 21.90 -23.40 28.42
CA ILE A 224 21.19 -23.44 27.15
C ILE A 224 21.34 -24.84 26.58
N VAL A 225 20.22 -25.50 26.30
CA VAL A 225 20.24 -26.81 25.63
C VAL A 225 20.03 -26.59 24.15
N VAL A 226 20.97 -27.08 23.35
CA VAL A 226 20.88 -27.10 21.89
C VAL A 226 20.71 -28.52 21.39
N GLU A 227 20.00 -28.67 20.28
CA GLU A 227 19.94 -29.91 19.52
C GLU A 227 20.91 -29.80 18.33
N ARG A 228 21.91 -30.70 18.29
CA ARG A 228 22.92 -30.81 17.24
C ARG A 228 22.94 -32.25 16.75
N ASP A 229 22.74 -32.46 15.45
CA ASP A 229 22.68 -33.80 14.85
C ASP A 229 21.67 -34.77 15.53
N GLY A 230 20.61 -34.23 16.14
CA GLY A 230 19.57 -34.99 16.87
C GLY A 230 19.93 -35.35 18.32
N GLU A 231 21.09 -34.93 18.81
CA GLU A 231 21.48 -35.06 20.21
C GLU A 231 21.30 -33.74 20.96
N ARG A 232 20.77 -33.82 22.20
CA ARG A 232 20.62 -32.65 23.08
C ARG A 232 21.90 -32.42 23.87
N LEU A 233 22.52 -31.28 23.66
CA LEU A 233 23.76 -30.85 24.29
C LEU A 233 23.46 -29.69 25.25
N PRO A 234 23.58 -29.89 26.57
CA PRO A 234 23.55 -28.78 27.51
C PRO A 234 24.87 -28.00 27.43
N LEU A 235 24.76 -26.68 27.22
CA LEU A 235 25.88 -25.75 27.20
C LEU A 235 25.66 -24.74 28.33
N ASN A 236 26.66 -24.57 29.19
CA ASN A 236 26.65 -23.48 30.17
C ASN A 236 27.25 -22.25 29.53
N VAL A 237 26.47 -21.18 29.49
CA VAL A 237 26.81 -19.94 28.80
C VAL A 237 26.76 -18.79 29.77
N ASP A 238 27.84 -18.01 29.86
CA ASP A 238 27.87 -16.78 30.67
C ASP A 238 27.31 -15.62 29.85
N ILE A 239 25.98 -15.40 29.92
CA ILE A 239 25.31 -14.37 29.13
C ILE A 239 25.71 -12.99 29.65
N VAL A 240 26.30 -12.17 28.78
CA VAL A 240 26.76 -10.82 29.11
C VAL A 240 25.69 -9.77 28.80
N GLU A 241 25.74 -8.65 29.49
CA GLU A 241 24.90 -7.49 29.17
C GLU A 241 25.43 -6.76 27.92
N ASN A 242 24.53 -6.38 27.01
CA ASN A 242 24.84 -5.47 25.91
C ASN A 242 23.67 -4.52 25.67
N GLU A 243 23.96 -3.36 25.07
CA GLU A 243 22.94 -2.42 24.63
C GLU A 243 22.43 -2.87 23.25
N LEU A 244 21.15 -3.19 23.16
CA LEU A 244 20.47 -3.68 21.95
C LEU A 244 19.19 -2.88 21.68
N PRO A 245 18.69 -2.85 20.43
CA PRO A 245 17.40 -2.25 20.13
C PRO A 245 16.27 -2.87 20.98
N ALA A 246 15.49 -2.03 21.65
CA ALA A 246 14.35 -2.42 22.44
C ALA A 246 13.30 -3.12 21.58
N ARG A 247 12.62 -4.11 22.16
CA ARG A 247 11.49 -4.77 21.51
C ARG A 247 10.27 -4.81 22.41
N ASP A 248 9.08 -4.75 21.81
CA ASP A 248 7.82 -4.90 22.53
C ASP A 248 7.51 -6.37 22.87
N ALA A 249 6.33 -6.61 23.45
CA ALA A 249 5.90 -7.95 23.88
C ALA A 249 5.71 -8.91 22.70
N GLU A 250 5.44 -8.39 21.51
CA GLU A 250 5.29 -9.11 20.26
C GLU A 250 6.65 -9.38 19.58
N GLY A 251 7.72 -8.76 20.10
CA GLY A 251 9.08 -8.89 19.59
C GLY A 251 9.40 -7.91 18.46
N GLU A 252 8.57 -6.90 18.22
CA GLU A 252 8.81 -5.84 17.23
C GLU A 252 9.73 -4.76 17.81
N PHE A 253 10.50 -4.10 16.95
CA PHE A 253 11.41 -3.04 17.38
C PHE A 253 10.67 -1.80 17.86
N VAL A 254 11.10 -1.25 19.01
CA VAL A 254 10.64 0.03 19.51
C VAL A 254 11.56 1.15 18.99
N TYR A 255 10.95 2.25 18.55
CA TYR A 255 11.65 3.38 17.97
C TYR A 255 11.47 4.61 18.85
N GLU A 256 12.51 5.45 18.93
CA GLU A 256 12.47 6.70 19.69
C GLU A 256 11.42 7.67 19.14
N THR A 257 10.73 8.35 20.06
CA THR A 257 9.83 9.45 19.78
C THR A 257 10.26 10.71 20.54
N ASP A 258 10.00 11.87 19.95
CA ASP A 258 10.26 13.15 20.59
C ASP A 258 9.19 13.51 21.65
N ALA A 259 9.32 14.68 22.27
CA ALA A 259 8.41 15.13 23.31
C ALA A 259 6.96 15.32 22.84
N ASP A 260 6.74 15.48 21.53
CA ASP A 260 5.43 15.63 20.90
C ASP A 260 4.88 14.29 20.38
N GLY A 261 5.65 13.21 20.50
CA GLY A 261 5.30 11.86 20.07
C GLY A 261 5.62 11.56 18.61
N GLU A 262 6.40 12.42 17.95
CA GLU A 262 6.81 12.21 16.56
C GLU A 262 8.07 11.33 16.49
N PRO A 263 8.24 10.50 15.44
CA PRO A 263 9.40 9.62 15.32
C PRO A 263 10.72 10.40 15.16
N VAL A 264 11.77 9.95 15.84
CA VAL A 264 13.12 10.50 15.69
C VAL A 264 13.84 9.81 14.52
N TYR A 265 14.50 10.60 13.68
CA TYR A 265 15.25 10.12 12.51
C TYR A 265 16.74 10.48 12.61
N ASP A 266 17.59 9.60 12.09
CA ASP A 266 19.03 9.84 11.96
C ASP A 266 19.38 10.74 10.76
N GLU A 267 20.67 11.06 10.59
CA GLU A 267 21.15 11.90 9.49
C GLU A 267 20.90 11.33 8.08
N GLN A 268 20.50 10.06 8.00
CA GLN A 268 20.25 9.32 6.78
C GLN A 268 18.74 9.08 6.56
N GLY A 269 17.88 9.58 7.45
CA GLY A 269 16.43 9.49 7.36
C GLY A 269 15.84 8.16 7.83
N TYR A 270 16.59 7.35 8.59
CA TYR A 270 16.11 6.12 9.23
C TYR A 270 15.60 6.42 10.63
N ARG A 271 14.57 5.69 11.08
CA ARG A 271 14.06 5.83 12.45
C ARG A 271 15.10 5.31 13.44
N VAL A 272 15.33 6.09 14.50
CA VAL A 272 16.26 5.71 15.57
C VAL A 272 15.57 4.70 16.49
N TYR A 273 16.26 3.60 16.79
CA TYR A 273 15.77 2.58 17.73
C TYR A 273 15.91 3.08 19.16
N GLU A 274 14.90 2.84 19.98
CA GLU A 274 15.09 2.91 21.43
C GLU A 274 16.02 1.76 21.83
N THR A 275 16.97 2.00 22.72
CA THR A 275 17.91 0.98 23.18
C THR A 275 17.60 0.55 24.62
N GLU A 276 17.84 -0.73 24.90
CA GLU A 276 17.76 -1.28 26.24
C GLU A 276 18.96 -2.19 26.52
N VAL A 277 19.34 -2.28 27.79
CA VAL A 277 20.42 -3.17 28.25
C VAL A 277 19.83 -4.53 28.58
N VAL A 278 20.22 -5.55 27.82
CA VAL A 278 19.65 -6.91 27.85
C VAL A 278 20.74 -7.96 27.68
N GLY A 279 20.39 -9.22 27.95
CA GLY A 279 21.27 -10.36 27.75
C GLY A 279 21.67 -10.52 26.29
N PHE A 280 22.96 -10.72 26.06
CA PHE A 280 23.57 -10.85 24.75
C PHE A 280 24.32 -12.17 24.62
N LEU A 281 23.81 -13.02 23.75
CA LEU A 281 24.40 -14.33 23.45
C LEU A 281 25.40 -14.30 22.29
N GLY A 282 25.19 -13.40 21.31
CA GLY A 282 26.05 -13.29 20.11
C GLY A 282 25.72 -14.29 18.99
N ILE A 283 24.44 -14.55 18.75
CA ILE A 283 23.96 -15.40 17.67
C ILE A 283 23.02 -14.64 16.75
N VAL A 284 22.90 -15.12 15.51
CA VAL A 284 21.85 -14.73 14.57
C VAL A 284 21.03 -15.98 14.26
N PHE A 285 19.72 -15.89 14.48
CA PHE A 285 18.79 -16.96 14.14
C PHE A 285 18.65 -17.12 12.62
N ALA A 286 18.48 -18.36 12.17
CA ALA A 286 18.16 -18.67 10.80
C ALA A 286 16.76 -18.19 10.46
N THR A 287 16.60 -17.74 9.22
CA THR A 287 15.29 -17.42 8.66
C THR A 287 14.94 -18.47 7.62
N GLU A 288 13.73 -18.99 7.72
CA GLU A 288 13.17 -19.88 6.71
C GLU A 288 11.86 -19.31 6.19
N ARG A 289 11.49 -19.64 4.94
CA ARG A 289 10.20 -19.21 4.41
C ARG A 289 9.15 -20.24 4.76
N ALA A 290 8.17 -19.84 5.55
CA ALA A 290 7.02 -20.68 5.85
C ALA A 290 5.73 -20.01 5.35
N PRO A 291 4.77 -20.80 4.84
CA PRO A 291 3.47 -20.30 4.43
C PRO A 291 2.63 -19.91 5.64
N LEU A 292 1.94 -18.78 5.55
CA LEU A 292 0.92 -18.41 6.53
C LEU A 292 -0.37 -19.18 6.27
N THR A 293 -1.12 -19.42 7.34
CA THR A 293 -2.50 -19.91 7.25
C THR A 293 -3.41 -18.85 6.63
N LEU A 294 -4.61 -19.25 6.23
CA LEU A 294 -5.61 -18.31 5.71
C LEU A 294 -5.98 -17.23 6.74
N ALA A 295 -6.04 -17.60 8.03
CA ALA A 295 -6.39 -16.67 9.10
C ALA A 295 -5.28 -15.64 9.33
N GLU A 296 -4.02 -16.08 9.39
CA GLU A 296 -2.86 -15.20 9.50
C GLU A 296 -2.72 -14.30 8.27
N SER A 297 -2.87 -14.86 7.06
CA SER A 297 -2.84 -14.08 5.81
C SER A 297 -3.92 -13.00 5.79
N ALA A 298 -5.12 -13.30 6.31
CA ALA A 298 -6.21 -12.32 6.42
C ALA A 298 -5.92 -11.25 7.49
N ALA A 299 -5.29 -11.62 8.60
CA ALA A 299 -4.84 -10.68 9.62
C ALA A 299 -3.77 -9.72 9.07
N GLU A 300 -2.78 -10.24 8.35
CA GLU A 300 -1.74 -9.45 7.68
C GLU A 300 -2.33 -8.48 6.64
N MET A 301 -3.26 -8.94 5.81
CA MET A 301 -3.99 -8.05 4.91
C MET A 301 -4.76 -6.97 5.67
N GLY A 302 -5.33 -7.31 6.84
CA GLY A 302 -6.01 -6.37 7.73
C GLY A 302 -5.06 -5.29 8.27
N ASN A 303 -3.89 -5.68 8.76
CA ASN A 303 -2.85 -4.76 9.23
C ASN A 303 -2.39 -3.82 8.11
N MET A 304 -2.16 -4.36 6.90
CA MET A 304 -1.80 -3.56 5.74
C MET A 304 -2.90 -2.57 5.35
N MET A 305 -4.17 -2.99 5.45
CA MET A 305 -5.33 -2.11 5.23
C MET A 305 -5.43 -0.98 6.24
N ILE A 306 -5.13 -1.24 7.52
CA ILE A 306 -5.09 -0.22 8.57
C ILE A 306 -3.98 0.78 8.26
N GLY A 307 -2.76 0.29 7.99
CA GLY A 307 -1.62 1.16 7.66
C GLY A 307 -1.86 2.03 6.42
N VAL A 308 -2.55 1.52 5.39
CA VAL A 308 -2.98 2.34 4.23
C VAL A 308 -3.96 3.44 4.65
N GLY A 309 -4.90 3.15 5.56
CA GLY A 309 -5.83 4.12 6.09
C GLY A 309 -5.12 5.24 6.87
N GLU A 310 -4.18 4.87 7.74
CA GLU A 310 -3.35 5.79 8.50
C GLU A 310 -2.49 6.66 7.57
N ALA A 311 -1.87 6.07 6.55
CA ALA A 311 -1.09 6.80 5.56
C ALA A 311 -1.93 7.82 4.79
N LEU A 312 -3.19 7.51 4.47
CA LEU A 312 -4.10 8.47 3.81
C LEU A 312 -4.50 9.63 4.73
N ILE A 313 -4.67 9.37 6.03
CA ILE A 313 -4.97 10.41 7.03
C ILE A 313 -3.75 11.31 7.24
N ALA A 314 -2.55 10.74 7.26
CA ALA A 314 -1.28 11.46 7.41
C ALA A 314 -0.84 12.19 6.13
N LEU A 315 -1.34 11.80 4.95
CA LEU A 315 -0.90 12.36 3.66
C LEU A 315 -0.87 13.89 3.61
N PRO A 316 -1.88 14.65 4.11
CA PRO A 316 -1.86 16.11 4.06
C PRO A 316 -0.71 16.74 4.85
N SER A 317 -0.30 16.16 5.98
CA SER A 317 0.82 16.68 6.77
C SER A 317 2.17 16.40 6.14
N LYS A 318 2.28 15.39 5.27
CA LYS A 318 3.51 15.04 4.54
C LYS A 318 3.74 15.84 3.25
N VAL A 319 2.73 16.57 2.74
CA VAL A 319 2.87 17.36 1.50
C VAL A 319 3.97 18.44 1.61
N PRO A 320 4.07 19.22 2.71
CA PRO A 320 5.15 20.20 2.88
C PRO A 320 6.52 19.55 2.89
N ASP A 321 6.68 18.41 3.57
CA ASP A 321 7.95 17.67 3.66
C ASP A 321 8.44 17.23 2.29
N VAL A 322 7.54 16.68 1.46
CA VAL A 322 7.87 16.30 0.08
C VAL A 322 8.27 17.53 -0.75
N PHE A 323 7.59 18.66 -0.57
CA PHE A 323 7.94 19.90 -1.27
C PHE A 323 9.31 20.43 -0.84
N ALA A 324 9.59 20.41 0.47
CA ALA A 324 10.86 20.83 1.02
C ALA A 324 12.00 19.92 0.55
N ALA A 325 11.77 18.61 0.53
CA ALA A 325 12.73 17.65 0.00
C ALA A 325 12.96 17.81 -1.52
N ALA A 326 11.94 18.23 -2.27
CA ALA A 326 12.05 18.44 -3.72
C ALA A 326 12.79 19.74 -4.10
N PHE A 327 12.62 20.82 -3.33
CA PHE A 327 13.05 22.16 -3.73
C PHE A 327 13.95 22.90 -2.74
N LEU A 328 13.94 22.52 -1.46
CA LEU A 328 14.68 23.18 -0.38
C LEU A 328 15.91 22.38 0.06
N GLY A 329 16.12 21.18 -0.49
CA GLY A 329 17.30 20.35 -0.21
C GLY A 329 17.21 19.54 1.08
N GLU A 330 16.03 19.41 1.67
CA GLU A 330 15.80 18.52 2.80
C GLU A 330 15.87 17.04 2.37
N GLN A 331 16.21 16.13 3.29
CA GLN A 331 16.26 14.71 2.98
C GLN A 331 14.86 14.09 3.04
N ARG A 332 14.66 13.02 2.25
CA ARG A 332 13.43 12.23 2.33
C ARG A 332 13.57 11.14 3.37
N THR A 333 12.58 11.06 4.25
CA THR A 333 12.42 9.96 5.20
C THR A 333 11.80 8.73 4.52
N GLN A 334 11.87 7.57 5.18
CA GLN A 334 11.29 6.32 4.66
C GLN A 334 9.76 6.33 4.54
N ASP A 335 9.08 7.13 5.37
CA ASP A 335 7.62 7.29 5.37
C ASP A 335 7.13 8.37 4.39
N SER A 336 8.06 9.03 3.68
CA SER A 336 7.73 10.08 2.71
C SER A 336 6.92 9.51 1.53
N PRO A 337 5.77 10.13 1.13
CA PRO A 337 4.92 9.67 0.03
C PRO A 337 5.68 9.43 -1.28
N VAL A 338 5.66 8.22 -1.83
CA VAL A 338 6.42 7.87 -3.05
C VAL A 338 5.52 7.93 -4.30
N GLY A 339 6.02 8.53 -5.38
CA GLY A 339 5.32 8.55 -6.66
C GLY A 339 5.52 7.27 -7.49
N ILE A 340 4.87 7.20 -8.66
CA ILE A 340 4.95 6.04 -9.58
C ILE A 340 6.39 5.79 -10.03
N VAL A 341 7.18 6.85 -10.23
CA VAL A 341 8.58 6.74 -10.65
C VAL A 341 9.45 6.23 -9.51
N GLY A 342 9.24 6.73 -8.28
CA GLY A 342 9.95 6.24 -7.09
C GLY A 342 9.68 4.76 -6.83
N ILE A 343 8.42 4.31 -6.91
CA ILE A 343 8.09 2.88 -6.74
C ILE A 343 8.72 2.02 -7.84
N SER A 344 8.72 2.49 -9.09
CA SER A 344 9.37 1.79 -10.19
C SER A 344 10.88 1.66 -9.98
N ARG A 345 11.52 2.72 -9.46
CA ARG A 345 12.93 2.75 -9.11
C ARG A 345 13.24 1.77 -7.97
N ILE A 346 12.44 1.78 -6.91
CA ILE A 346 12.53 0.82 -5.79
C ILE A 346 12.50 -0.61 -6.34
N GLY A 347 11.56 -0.92 -7.23
CA GLY A 347 11.51 -2.24 -7.89
C GLY A 347 12.77 -2.58 -8.68
N GLY A 348 13.35 -1.59 -9.35
CA GLY A 348 14.60 -1.75 -10.07
C GLY A 348 15.83 -1.94 -9.16
N GLU A 349 15.85 -1.29 -7.99
CA GLU A 349 16.88 -1.44 -6.95
C GLU A 349 16.80 -2.84 -6.30
N ILE A 350 15.60 -3.34 -5.99
CA ILE A 350 15.40 -4.69 -5.46
C ILE A 350 15.94 -5.77 -6.42
N MET A 351 15.67 -5.62 -7.72
CA MET A 351 16.21 -6.53 -8.76
C MET A 351 17.74 -6.44 -8.89
N ALA A 352 18.34 -5.31 -8.51
CA ALA A 352 19.78 -5.08 -8.60
C ALA A 352 20.56 -5.73 -7.45
N GLN A 353 19.92 -6.00 -6.31
CA GLN A 353 20.56 -6.52 -5.10
C GLN A 353 21.03 -7.98 -5.20
N GLY A 354 20.62 -8.71 -6.24
CA GLY A 354 21.01 -10.12 -6.38
C GLY A 354 20.33 -11.04 -5.37
N LEU A 355 19.20 -10.62 -4.79
CA LEU A 355 18.38 -11.44 -3.90
C LEU A 355 17.91 -12.73 -4.60
N PRO A 356 17.60 -13.78 -3.83
CA PRO A 356 16.93 -14.96 -4.36
C PRO A 356 15.65 -14.59 -5.12
N VAL A 357 15.37 -15.29 -6.23
CA VAL A 357 14.22 -15.01 -7.10
C VAL A 357 12.90 -14.99 -6.32
N ALA A 358 12.77 -15.88 -5.33
CA ALA A 358 11.57 -15.94 -4.50
C ALA A 358 11.38 -14.66 -3.65
N ASP A 359 12.45 -14.06 -3.15
CA ASP A 359 12.39 -12.84 -2.31
C ASP A 359 12.10 -11.62 -3.17
N THR A 360 12.77 -11.53 -4.32
CA THR A 360 12.48 -10.50 -5.32
C THR A 360 11.02 -10.55 -5.79
N ALA A 361 10.51 -11.74 -6.12
CA ALA A 361 9.11 -11.91 -6.52
C ALA A 361 8.15 -11.55 -5.38
N ALA A 362 8.47 -11.94 -4.14
CA ALA A 362 7.67 -11.63 -2.98
C ALA A 362 7.53 -10.13 -2.73
N ILE A 363 8.64 -9.39 -2.74
CA ILE A 363 8.63 -7.94 -2.56
C ILE A 363 7.85 -7.26 -3.70
N MET A 364 8.01 -7.72 -4.95
CA MET A 364 7.26 -7.17 -6.08
C MET A 364 5.75 -7.40 -5.98
N ILE A 365 5.34 -8.59 -5.55
CA ILE A 365 3.93 -8.90 -5.29
C ILE A 365 3.41 -8.05 -4.13
N GLN A 366 4.20 -7.88 -3.07
CA GLN A 366 3.82 -7.08 -1.90
C GLN A 366 3.61 -5.61 -2.27
N ILE A 367 4.51 -5.01 -3.05
CA ILE A 367 4.37 -3.63 -3.54
C ILE A 367 3.12 -3.52 -4.41
N LEU A 368 2.89 -4.45 -5.35
CA LEU A 368 1.71 -4.40 -6.22
C LEU A 368 0.41 -4.56 -5.41
N ALA A 369 0.39 -5.44 -4.41
CA ALA A 369 -0.74 -5.59 -3.50
C ALA A 369 -0.99 -4.31 -2.69
N GLY A 370 0.06 -3.73 -2.08
CA GLY A 370 -0.01 -2.47 -1.34
C GLY A 370 -0.53 -1.32 -2.19
N VAL A 371 -0.07 -1.20 -3.45
CA VAL A 371 -0.61 -0.22 -4.40
C VAL A 371 -2.09 -0.45 -4.68
N ASN A 372 -2.55 -1.70 -4.81
CA ASN A 372 -3.98 -1.99 -4.99
C ASN A 372 -4.81 -1.62 -3.75
N LEU A 373 -4.32 -1.90 -2.54
CA LEU A 373 -4.99 -1.49 -1.30
C LEU A 373 -5.02 0.05 -1.17
N PHE A 374 -3.93 0.72 -1.52
CA PHE A 374 -3.89 2.18 -1.57
C PHE A 374 -4.87 2.75 -2.59
N LEU A 375 -4.91 2.21 -3.81
CA LEU A 375 -5.87 2.61 -4.85
C LEU A 375 -7.31 2.37 -4.41
N PHE A 376 -7.60 1.28 -3.70
CA PHE A 376 -8.91 1.06 -3.08
C PHE A 376 -9.25 2.19 -2.12
N ALA A 377 -8.43 2.40 -1.09
CA ALA A 377 -8.71 3.35 -0.04
C ALA A 377 -8.75 4.80 -0.57
N PHE A 378 -7.84 5.15 -1.48
CA PHE A 378 -7.81 6.46 -2.14
C PHE A 378 -9.07 6.71 -2.96
N ASN A 379 -9.55 5.74 -3.76
CA ASN A 379 -10.78 5.92 -4.53
C ASN A 379 -12.05 5.99 -3.68
N LEU A 380 -12.02 5.57 -2.40
CA LEU A 380 -13.14 5.78 -1.48
C LEU A 380 -13.21 7.20 -0.90
N VAL A 381 -12.16 8.01 -1.04
CA VAL A 381 -12.12 9.38 -0.53
C VAL A 381 -13.24 10.20 -1.20
N PRO A 382 -14.08 10.93 -0.42
CA PRO A 382 -15.32 11.54 -0.90
C PRO A 382 -15.09 12.84 -1.71
N ILE A 383 -14.32 12.75 -2.79
CA ILE A 383 -13.96 13.86 -3.66
C ILE A 383 -14.30 13.46 -5.10
N LEU A 384 -14.93 14.36 -5.86
CA LEU A 384 -15.47 14.09 -7.20
C LEU A 384 -14.54 13.48 -8.26
N PRO A 385 -13.22 13.78 -8.32
CA PRO A 385 -12.34 13.11 -9.27
C PRO A 385 -12.20 11.60 -9.01
N LEU A 386 -12.65 11.14 -7.84
CA LEU A 386 -12.56 9.77 -7.36
C LEU A 386 -13.98 9.17 -7.24
N ASP A 387 -14.09 7.85 -7.24
CA ASP A 387 -15.38 7.16 -7.15
C ASP A 387 -16.16 7.52 -5.89
N GLY A 388 -15.43 7.74 -4.79
CA GLY A 388 -15.93 8.19 -3.50
C GLY A 388 -16.76 9.46 -3.57
N GLY A 389 -16.44 10.39 -4.47
CA GLY A 389 -17.25 11.59 -4.68
C GLY A 389 -18.65 11.27 -5.22
N HIS A 390 -18.74 10.35 -6.19
CA HIS A 390 -20.02 9.89 -6.73
C HIS A 390 -20.80 9.05 -5.71
N MET A 391 -20.11 8.20 -4.95
CA MET A 391 -20.71 7.44 -3.85
C MET A 391 -21.26 8.37 -2.77
N ALA A 392 -20.52 9.40 -2.36
CA ALA A 392 -20.97 10.36 -1.34
C ALA A 392 -22.27 11.05 -1.76
N GLY A 393 -22.39 11.44 -3.04
CA GLY A 393 -23.62 11.96 -3.61
C GLY A 393 -24.79 10.96 -3.54
N ALA A 394 -24.54 9.69 -3.89
CA ALA A 394 -25.56 8.63 -3.84
C ALA A 394 -25.98 8.28 -2.40
N ILE A 395 -25.04 8.24 -1.46
CA ILE A 395 -25.28 8.04 -0.02
C ILE A 395 -26.14 9.18 0.53
N TRP A 396 -25.78 10.43 0.23
CA TRP A 396 -26.55 11.60 0.65
C TRP A 396 -27.98 11.57 0.10
N GLU A 397 -28.14 11.15 -1.15
CA GLU A 397 -29.47 10.98 -1.73
C GLU A 397 -30.27 9.86 -1.06
N TRP A 398 -29.63 8.72 -0.78
CA TRP A 398 -30.25 7.59 -0.07
C TRP A 398 -30.73 7.98 1.33
N ILE A 399 -29.91 8.70 2.09
CA ILE A 399 -30.25 9.24 3.41
C ILE A 399 -31.46 10.19 3.31
N LYS A 400 -31.44 11.16 2.38
CA LYS A 400 -32.55 12.09 2.19
C LYS A 400 -33.85 11.40 1.80
N ARG A 401 -33.79 10.39 0.93
CA ARG A 401 -34.97 9.59 0.53
C ARG A 401 -35.49 8.77 1.71
N GLY A 402 -34.61 8.16 2.51
CA GLY A 402 -34.98 7.44 3.72
C GLY A 402 -35.68 8.34 4.74
N TRP A 403 -35.14 9.54 4.96
CA TRP A 403 -35.73 10.54 5.84
C TRP A 403 -37.08 11.05 5.31
N ALA A 404 -37.19 11.35 4.01
CA ALA A 404 -38.46 11.73 3.40
C ALA A 404 -39.53 10.63 3.54
N LYS A 405 -39.15 9.36 3.37
CA LYS A 405 -40.03 8.21 3.57
C LYS A 405 -40.49 8.07 5.02
N LEU A 406 -39.57 8.26 5.98
CA LEU A 406 -39.88 8.21 7.41
C LEU A 406 -40.87 9.32 7.82
N PHE A 407 -40.70 10.52 7.27
CA PHE A 407 -41.55 11.68 7.56
C PHE A 407 -42.71 11.88 6.57
N ARG A 408 -42.98 10.90 5.69
CA ARG A 408 -44.04 10.95 4.64
C ARG A 408 -44.01 12.24 3.80
N ARG A 409 -42.81 12.74 3.50
CA ARG A 409 -42.57 13.89 2.62
C ARG A 409 -42.36 13.45 1.17
N PRO A 410 -42.63 14.32 0.18
CA PRO A 410 -42.38 14.02 -1.22
C PRO A 410 -40.90 13.66 -1.48
N GLU A 411 -40.65 12.83 -2.48
CA GLU A 411 -39.30 12.36 -2.78
C GLU A 411 -38.38 13.54 -3.17
N PRO A 412 -37.20 13.66 -2.53
CA PRO A 412 -36.27 14.73 -2.84
C PRO A 412 -35.65 14.50 -4.23
N ALA A 413 -35.45 15.59 -4.97
CA ALA A 413 -34.77 15.54 -6.26
C ALA A 413 -33.35 14.94 -6.14
N PRO A 414 -32.83 14.30 -7.21
CA PRO A 414 -31.47 13.77 -7.25
C PRO A 414 -30.43 14.82 -6.88
N VAL A 415 -29.34 14.38 -6.24
CA VAL A 415 -28.22 15.26 -5.92
C VAL A 415 -27.47 15.57 -7.21
N ASP A 416 -27.40 16.85 -7.56
CA ASP A 416 -26.68 17.32 -8.73
C ASP A 416 -25.19 17.44 -8.43
N VAL A 417 -24.48 16.33 -8.56
CA VAL A 417 -23.03 16.25 -8.32
C VAL A 417 -22.23 17.15 -9.25
N ALA A 418 -22.77 17.52 -10.43
CA ALA A 418 -22.09 18.44 -11.36
C ALA A 418 -21.86 19.84 -10.74
N MET A 419 -22.63 20.22 -9.71
CA MET A 419 -22.40 21.49 -9.01
C MET A 419 -21.07 21.54 -8.25
N LEU A 420 -20.47 20.38 -7.95
CA LEU A 420 -19.17 20.27 -7.31
C LEU A 420 -18.00 20.26 -8.32
N THR A 421 -18.26 20.22 -9.63
CA THR A 421 -17.23 20.18 -10.68
C THR A 421 -16.14 21.24 -10.52
N PRO A 422 -16.43 22.50 -10.17
CA PRO A 422 -15.36 23.47 -9.99
C PRO A 422 -14.43 23.16 -8.82
N VAL A 423 -14.96 22.60 -7.72
CA VAL A 423 -14.15 22.08 -6.62
C VAL A 423 -13.32 20.90 -7.11
N ALA A 424 -13.92 20.02 -7.92
CA ALA A 424 -13.21 18.90 -8.55
C ALA A 424 -12.01 19.39 -9.37
N TYR A 425 -12.16 20.45 -10.18
CA TYR A 425 -11.05 21.02 -10.94
C TYR A 425 -9.93 21.58 -10.07
N VAL A 426 -10.26 22.24 -8.95
CA VAL A 426 -9.24 22.70 -8.00
C VAL A 426 -8.50 21.50 -7.42
N VAL A 427 -9.21 20.45 -7.00
CA VAL A 427 -8.59 19.25 -6.44
C VAL A 427 -7.74 18.52 -7.47
N VAL A 428 -8.20 18.38 -8.72
CA VAL A 428 -7.41 17.82 -9.82
C VAL A 428 -6.14 18.63 -10.06
N ALA A 429 -6.23 19.96 -10.03
CA ALA A 429 -5.06 20.82 -10.18
C ALA A 429 -4.07 20.62 -9.01
N CYS A 430 -4.55 20.52 -7.77
CA CYS A 430 -3.71 20.21 -6.61
C CYS A 430 -3.02 18.85 -6.77
N PHE A 431 -3.74 17.79 -7.19
CA PHE A 431 -3.15 16.48 -7.42
C PHE A 431 -2.14 16.47 -8.56
N LEU A 432 -2.38 17.22 -9.64
CA LEU A 432 -1.43 17.36 -10.74
C LEU A 432 -0.15 18.04 -10.25
N VAL A 433 -0.27 19.14 -9.50
CA VAL A 433 0.87 19.82 -8.90
C VAL A 433 1.62 18.86 -7.97
N PHE A 434 0.92 18.19 -7.06
CA PHE A 434 1.52 17.23 -6.13
C PHE A 434 2.21 16.07 -6.86
N SER A 435 1.62 15.55 -7.93
CA SER A 435 2.22 14.51 -8.77
C SER A 435 3.50 14.98 -9.46
N VAL A 436 3.56 16.24 -9.89
CA VAL A 436 4.76 16.85 -10.46
C VAL A 436 5.83 17.05 -9.37
N VAL A 437 5.45 17.50 -8.17
CA VAL A 437 6.37 17.61 -7.04
C VAL A 437 6.95 16.24 -6.70
N LEU A 438 6.12 15.20 -6.60
CA LEU A 438 6.56 13.82 -6.39
C LEU A 438 7.48 13.33 -7.51
N LEU A 439 7.15 13.60 -8.77
CA LEU A 439 7.99 13.23 -9.90
C LEU A 439 9.38 13.86 -9.81
N VAL A 440 9.45 15.14 -9.45
CA VAL A 440 10.72 15.86 -9.25
C VAL A 440 11.47 15.28 -8.05
N ALA A 441 10.79 15.08 -6.92
CA ALA A 441 11.36 14.47 -5.72
C ALA A 441 11.94 13.09 -6.02
N ASP A 442 11.16 12.20 -6.62
CA ASP A 442 11.58 10.82 -6.95
C ASP A 442 12.77 10.78 -7.93
N LEU A 443 12.92 11.79 -8.81
CA LEU A 443 14.00 11.86 -9.78
C LEU A 443 15.31 12.39 -9.18
N PHE A 444 15.24 13.42 -8.33
CA PHE A 444 16.42 14.14 -7.84
C PHE A 444 16.79 13.80 -6.39
N ASN A 445 15.81 13.45 -5.56
CA ASN A 445 15.96 13.12 -4.15
C ASN A 445 15.09 11.90 -3.79
N PRO A 446 15.45 10.69 -4.28
CA PRO A 446 14.65 9.48 -4.12
C PRO A 446 14.60 9.02 -2.67
N VAL A 447 13.50 8.35 -2.28
CA VAL A 447 13.51 7.51 -1.07
C VAL A 447 14.46 6.34 -1.32
N ARG A 448 15.33 6.07 -0.35
CA ARG A 448 16.24 4.93 -0.37
C ARG A 448 15.81 3.92 0.67
N LEU A 449 15.60 2.68 0.23
CA LEU A 449 15.29 1.58 1.15
C LEU A 449 16.56 0.86 1.63
N PHE A 450 17.68 1.06 0.95
CA PHE A 450 18.91 0.29 1.13
C PHE A 450 20.17 1.16 0.96
N GLY A 451 20.34 2.19 1.79
CA GLY A 451 21.54 3.07 1.79
C GLY A 451 21.60 4.10 0.66
#